data_AF-A0A9W8BG76-F1
#
_entry.id   AF-A0A9W8BG76-F1
#
_cell.length_a   1.000
_cell.length_b   1.000
_cell.length_c   1.000
_cell.angle_alpha   90.00
_cell.angle_beta   90.00
_cell.angle_gamma   90.00
#
_symmetry.space_group_name_H-M   'P 1'
#
loop_
_entity.id
_entity.type
_entity.pdbx_description
1 polymer ?
#
loop_
_entity_poly.entity_id
_entity_poly.type
_entity_poly.pdbx_seq_one_letter_code
_entity_poly.pdbx_strand_id
1 'polypeptide(L)'
;MTSFHGTGTVANDKNESDILNSQLHKLGRTPGHTVPVVCQKWLTGHPKGAAASFMLNGVLQSLRTGLVPGNRNADNIDKAMEEFGYALYLSKSIQTPGIKAGLLKSFGFGQVGAELLVVHADYLFATLTQEQLEQYNVKLQQRDVKASRYWQDTLVGSHPFVQVKSHPPYTAAQEKSVYLDPLARAKYDKVSGEYKF
;
A
#
# COMPACT_ATOMS: atom_id res chain seq x y z
N MET A 1 6.40 7.39 8.77
CA MET A 1 7.08 6.10 9.02
C MET A 1 7.88 5.71 7.80
N THR A 2 8.78 4.73 7.90
CA THR A 2 9.48 4.14 6.75
C THR A 2 9.38 2.62 6.79
N SER A 3 9.09 2.00 5.65
CA SER A 3 9.03 0.55 5.46
C SER A 3 10.30 0.14 4.72
N PHE A 4 11.19 -0.54 5.45
CA PHE A 4 12.49 -0.94 4.96
C PHE A 4 12.42 -2.23 4.16
N HIS A 5 13.29 -2.33 3.16
CA HIS A 5 13.58 -3.58 2.50
C HIS A 5 14.03 -4.61 3.52
N GLY A 6 14.87 -4.24 4.49
CA GLY A 6 15.06 -4.97 5.76
C GLY A 6 15.11 -6.49 5.61
N THR A 7 16.12 -6.98 4.89
CA THR A 7 16.23 -8.42 4.57
C THR A 7 16.81 -9.24 5.70
N GLY A 8 17.23 -8.60 6.80
CA GLY A 8 17.93 -9.27 7.90
C GLY A 8 19.38 -9.60 7.56
N THR A 9 19.93 -8.99 6.50
CA THR A 9 21.34 -9.14 6.12
C THR A 9 22.13 -7.92 6.59
N VAL A 10 23.33 -8.14 7.14
CA VAL A 10 24.17 -7.08 7.71
C VAL A 10 24.41 -5.95 6.70
N ALA A 11 24.75 -6.30 5.45
CA ALA A 11 25.06 -5.33 4.41
C ALA A 11 23.84 -4.48 4.02
N ASN A 12 22.67 -5.11 3.81
CA ASN A 12 21.46 -4.38 3.41
C ASN A 12 20.98 -3.44 4.51
N ASP A 13 20.84 -3.96 5.73
CA ASP A 13 20.14 -3.26 6.80
C ASP A 13 20.96 -2.04 7.27
N LYS A 14 22.29 -2.13 7.26
CA LYS A 14 23.17 -0.97 7.49
C LYS A 14 23.07 0.06 6.36
N ASN A 15 23.20 -0.38 5.11
CA ASN A 15 23.15 0.51 3.95
C ASN A 15 21.82 1.27 3.86
N GLU A 16 20.70 0.58 4.08
CA GLU A 16 19.37 1.19 4.02
C GLU A 16 19.16 2.24 5.11
N SER A 17 19.70 1.98 6.29
CA SER A 17 19.68 2.90 7.43
C SER A 17 20.53 4.15 7.18
N ASP A 18 21.73 3.98 6.63
CA ASP A 18 22.60 5.09 6.20
C ASP A 18 21.91 5.96 5.15
N ILE A 19 21.40 5.36 4.07
CA ILE A 19 20.73 6.11 2.99
C ILE A 19 19.57 6.93 3.55
N LEU A 20 18.71 6.35 4.42
CA LEU A 20 17.64 7.11 5.06
C LEU A 20 18.19 8.28 5.89
N ASN A 21 19.18 8.01 6.75
CA ASN A 21 19.74 9.01 7.66
C ASN A 21 20.37 10.16 6.89
N SER A 22 21.17 9.85 5.87
CA SER A 22 21.84 10.79 4.97
C SER A 22 20.84 11.64 4.19
N GLN A 23 19.77 11.04 3.66
CA GLN A 23 18.70 11.79 2.99
C GLN A 23 17.99 12.75 3.93
N LEU A 24 17.59 12.28 5.12
CA LEU A 24 16.88 13.12 6.10
C LEU A 24 17.76 14.26 6.61
N HIS A 25 19.04 13.99 6.86
CA HIS A 25 20.03 15.02 7.19
C HIS A 25 20.12 16.07 6.07
N LYS A 26 20.28 15.64 4.82
CA LYS A 26 20.40 16.54 3.67
C LYS A 26 19.15 17.40 3.45
N LEU A 27 17.97 16.85 3.71
CA LEU A 27 16.68 17.56 3.61
C LEU A 27 16.39 18.46 4.81
N GLY A 28 17.30 18.57 5.79
CA GLY A 28 17.14 19.44 6.96
C GLY A 28 16.08 18.92 7.94
N ARG A 29 15.93 17.60 8.07
CA ARG A 29 15.04 17.01 9.08
C ARG A 29 15.46 17.51 10.46
N THR A 30 14.48 17.96 11.26
CA THR A 30 14.73 18.44 12.62
C THR A 30 15.37 17.33 13.48
N PRO A 31 16.49 17.60 14.17
CA PRO A 31 17.09 16.66 15.12
C PRO A 31 16.07 16.18 16.18
N GLY A 32 16.11 14.90 16.52
CA GLY A 32 15.14 14.26 17.42
C GLY A 32 13.81 13.87 16.77
N HIS A 33 13.48 14.37 15.57
CA HIS A 33 12.27 13.95 14.84
C HIS A 33 12.51 12.66 14.04
N THR A 34 12.79 11.58 14.76
CA THR A 34 13.07 10.25 14.19
C THR A 34 11.89 9.69 13.39
N VAL A 35 12.19 8.82 12.43
CA VAL A 35 11.20 8.11 11.63
C VAL A 35 11.14 6.65 12.10
N PRO A 36 9.97 6.18 12.56
CA PRO A 36 9.78 4.77 12.87
C PRO A 36 10.02 3.87 11.66
N VAL A 37 10.90 2.88 11.84
CA VAL A 37 11.28 1.88 10.84
C VAL A 37 10.43 0.62 11.01
N VAL A 38 9.86 0.13 9.92
CA VAL A 38 9.12 -1.13 9.84
C VAL A 38 9.89 -2.11 8.96
N CYS A 39 10.28 -3.25 9.53
CA CYS A 39 10.99 -4.32 8.81
C CYS A 39 10.07 -5.54 8.60
N GLN A 40 9.03 -5.41 7.77
CA GLN A 40 7.95 -6.43 7.61
C GLN A 40 8.44 -7.87 7.37
N LYS A 41 9.62 -8.03 6.74
CA LYS A 41 10.20 -9.34 6.40
C LYS A 41 10.55 -10.21 7.60
N TRP A 42 10.62 -9.65 8.82
CA TRP A 42 10.75 -10.47 10.04
C TRP A 42 9.60 -11.49 10.16
N LEU A 43 8.41 -11.16 9.65
CA LEU A 43 7.22 -12.00 9.68
C LEU A 43 6.98 -12.72 8.36
N THR A 44 7.13 -12.02 7.23
CA THR A 44 6.74 -12.54 5.91
C THR A 44 7.86 -13.30 5.20
N GLY A 45 9.10 -13.22 5.70
CA GLY A 45 10.28 -13.56 4.92
C GLY A 45 10.47 -12.65 3.71
N HIS A 46 11.37 -13.04 2.79
CA HIS A 46 11.66 -12.28 1.57
C HIS A 46 11.09 -12.97 0.31
N PRO A 47 9.96 -12.47 -0.25
CA PRO A 47 9.31 -13.07 -1.42
C PRO A 47 9.84 -12.52 -2.76
N LYS A 48 11.09 -12.04 -2.79
CA LYS A 48 11.78 -11.51 -3.99
C LYS A 48 10.94 -10.44 -4.68
N GLY A 49 10.43 -10.71 -5.89
CA GLY A 49 9.67 -9.72 -6.69
C GLY A 49 8.44 -9.15 -6.00
N ALA A 50 7.74 -9.92 -5.16
CA ALA A 50 6.55 -9.44 -4.46
C ALA A 50 6.85 -8.59 -3.21
N ALA A 51 8.12 -8.45 -2.82
CA ALA A 51 8.50 -7.86 -1.53
C ALA A 51 7.99 -6.42 -1.37
N ALA A 52 8.21 -5.57 -2.37
CA ALA A 52 7.76 -4.19 -2.33
C ALA A 52 6.23 -4.06 -2.32
N SER A 53 5.51 -4.98 -2.97
CA SER A 53 4.03 -5.00 -2.96
C SER A 53 3.47 -5.26 -1.56
N PHE A 54 4.04 -6.23 -0.84
CA PHE A 54 3.61 -6.53 0.54
C PHE A 54 3.93 -5.38 1.49
N MET A 55 5.08 -4.76 1.30
CA MET A 55 5.50 -3.58 2.07
C MET A 55 4.56 -2.40 1.79
N LEU A 56 4.16 -2.17 0.54
CA LEU A 56 3.21 -1.12 0.16
C LEU A 56 1.85 -1.35 0.83
N ASN A 57 1.34 -2.59 0.79
CA ASN A 57 0.10 -2.94 1.51
C ASN A 57 0.20 -2.63 3.00
N GLY A 58 1.34 -2.95 3.64
CA GLY A 58 1.60 -2.61 5.04
C GLY A 58 1.65 -1.10 5.30
N VAL A 59 2.25 -0.32 4.40
CA VAL A 59 2.25 1.15 4.48
C VAL A 59 0.84 1.71 4.39
N LEU A 60 0.03 1.25 3.43
CA LEU A 60 -1.36 1.69 3.26
C LEU A 60 -2.21 1.35 4.49
N GLN A 61 -2.02 0.15 5.07
CA GLN A 61 -2.69 -0.24 6.30
C GLN A 61 -2.29 0.67 7.48
N SER A 62 -1.00 0.94 7.64
CA SER A 62 -0.48 1.79 8.71
C SER A 62 -0.95 3.24 8.59
N LEU A 63 -1.01 3.78 7.36
CA LEU A 63 -1.58 5.10 7.09
C LEU A 63 -3.04 5.15 7.55
N ARG A 64 -3.85 4.15 7.18
CA ARG A 64 -5.28 4.09 7.51
C ARG A 64 -5.55 3.92 9.01
N THR A 65 -4.72 3.17 9.74
CA THR A 65 -4.98 2.83 11.15
C THR A 65 -4.19 3.68 12.14
N GLY A 66 -3.16 4.40 11.68
CA GLY A 66 -2.20 5.09 12.55
C GLY A 66 -1.28 4.13 13.34
N LEU A 67 -1.38 2.82 13.14
CA LEU A 67 -0.55 1.82 13.83
C LEU A 67 0.78 1.66 13.09
N VAL A 68 1.89 1.78 13.82
CA VAL A 68 3.22 1.39 13.32
C VAL A 68 3.59 0.02 13.89
N PRO A 69 3.68 -1.04 13.06
CA PRO A 69 4.03 -2.37 13.53
C PRO A 69 5.52 -2.47 13.90
N GLY A 70 5.80 -2.99 15.09
CA GLY A 70 7.17 -3.28 15.53
C GLY A 70 7.73 -4.58 14.93
N ASN A 71 9.05 -4.66 14.82
CA ASN A 71 9.79 -5.88 14.51
C ASN A 71 9.90 -6.75 15.78
N ARG A 72 9.06 -7.77 15.91
CA ARG A 72 9.07 -8.62 17.12
C ARG A 72 10.31 -9.50 17.24
N ASN A 73 11.07 -9.67 16.16
CA ASN A 73 12.34 -10.39 16.16
C ASN A 73 13.54 -9.46 16.33
N ALA A 74 13.33 -8.15 16.54
CA ALA A 74 14.40 -7.24 16.96
C ALA A 74 14.66 -7.42 18.46
N ASP A 75 15.34 -8.52 18.80
CA ASP A 75 15.75 -8.88 20.16
C ASP A 75 16.78 -7.88 20.71
N ASN A 76 17.76 -7.51 19.88
CA ASN A 76 18.70 -6.43 20.16
C ASN A 76 19.02 -5.67 18.86
N ILE A 77 19.01 -4.35 18.91
CA ILE A 77 19.43 -3.52 17.78
C ILE A 77 20.96 -3.49 17.73
N ASP A 78 21.53 -3.71 16.55
CA ASP A 78 22.98 -3.63 16.35
C ASP A 78 23.50 -2.24 16.76
N LYS A 79 24.58 -2.22 17.54
CA LYS A 79 25.24 -0.99 18.01
C LYS A 79 25.65 -0.08 16.85
N ALA A 80 25.99 -0.64 15.69
CA ALA A 80 26.30 0.15 14.50
C ALA A 80 25.11 1.05 14.08
N MET A 81 23.88 0.66 14.37
CA MET A 81 22.68 1.44 14.00
C MET A 81 22.50 2.71 14.84
N GLU A 82 23.22 2.84 15.96
CA GLU A 82 23.20 4.04 16.82
C GLU A 82 23.70 5.29 16.08
N GLU A 83 24.52 5.12 15.04
CA GLU A 83 25.01 6.24 14.21
C GLU A 83 23.88 6.90 13.37
N PHE A 84 22.77 6.19 13.16
CA PHE A 84 21.65 6.64 12.32
C PHE A 84 20.57 7.37 13.13
N GLY A 85 20.90 8.57 13.62
CA GLY A 85 20.06 9.35 14.54
C GLY A 85 18.65 9.74 14.05
N TYR A 86 18.30 9.54 12.77
CA TYR A 86 16.94 9.75 12.26
C TYR A 86 16.10 8.47 12.14
N ALA A 87 16.67 7.29 12.36
CA ALA A 87 15.95 6.02 12.32
C ALA A 87 15.54 5.57 13.73
N LEU A 88 14.28 5.17 13.90
CA LEU A 88 13.79 4.57 15.16
C LEU A 88 13.34 3.14 14.91
N TYR A 89 14.09 2.18 15.45
CA TYR A 89 13.78 0.76 15.35
C TYR A 89 12.90 0.33 16.52
N LEU A 90 11.70 -0.18 16.21
CA LEU A 90 10.71 -0.57 17.21
C LEU A 90 10.62 -2.09 17.31
N SER A 91 10.72 -2.64 18.52
CA SER A 91 10.44 -4.08 18.77
C SER A 91 8.96 -4.36 19.08
N LYS A 92 8.21 -3.32 19.47
CA LYS A 92 6.77 -3.39 19.78
C LYS A 92 6.00 -2.42 18.90
N SER A 93 4.75 -2.77 18.62
CA SER A 93 3.88 -1.90 17.83
C SER A 93 3.48 -0.68 18.66
N ILE A 94 3.39 0.48 18.02
CA ILE A 94 2.93 1.72 18.65
C ILE A 94 1.70 2.25 17.91
N GLN A 95 0.72 2.71 18.66
CA GLN A 95 -0.41 3.46 18.11
C GLN A 95 -0.02 4.93 18.08
N THR A 96 -0.12 5.56 16.91
CA THR A 96 0.09 7.00 16.76
C THR A 96 -1.24 7.73 16.62
N PRO A 97 -1.28 9.05 16.85
CA PRO A 97 -2.46 9.87 16.53
C PRO A 97 -2.78 9.94 15.02
N GLY A 98 -1.86 9.48 14.16
CA GLY A 98 -2.01 9.48 12.72
C GLY A 98 -0.67 9.51 12.01
N ILE A 99 -0.61 8.91 10.82
CA ILE A 99 0.59 8.87 9.99
C ILE A 99 0.33 9.68 8.72
N LYS A 100 1.09 10.75 8.51
CA LYS A 100 0.91 11.65 7.35
C LYS A 100 1.47 11.06 6.05
N ALA A 101 2.57 10.33 6.14
CA ALA A 101 3.22 9.70 5.01
C ALA A 101 4.04 8.46 5.44
N GLY A 102 4.15 7.52 4.52
CA GLY A 102 5.02 6.35 4.60
C GLY A 102 6.02 6.36 3.45
N LEU A 103 7.31 6.27 3.77
CA LEU A 103 8.35 6.00 2.78
C LEU A 103 8.55 4.49 2.68
N LEU A 104 8.70 3.97 1.47
CA LEU A 104 9.04 2.58 1.20
C LEU A 104 10.34 2.56 0.42
N LYS A 105 11.27 1.68 0.81
CA LYS A 105 12.55 1.49 0.11
C LYS A 105 12.72 0.04 -0.28
N SER A 106 13.27 -0.23 -1.46
CA SER A 106 13.52 -1.59 -1.93
C SER A 106 14.83 -1.66 -2.71
N PHE A 107 15.65 -2.67 -2.38
CA PHE A 107 16.94 -2.90 -3.01
C PHE A 107 17.00 -4.34 -3.54
N GLY A 108 17.15 -4.46 -4.85
CA GLY A 108 17.22 -5.72 -5.57
C GLY A 108 18.60 -5.97 -6.17
N PHE A 109 18.83 -7.23 -6.55
CA PHE A 109 20.02 -7.63 -7.29
C PHE A 109 20.05 -6.92 -8.65
N GLY A 110 21.26 -6.68 -9.18
CA GLY A 110 21.44 -5.90 -10.41
C GLY A 110 21.33 -4.38 -10.20
N GLN A 111 21.68 -3.91 -8.99
CA GLN A 111 21.69 -2.48 -8.63
C GLN A 111 20.33 -1.80 -8.78
N VAL A 112 19.24 -2.54 -8.53
CA VAL A 112 17.88 -2.01 -8.63
C VAL A 112 17.47 -1.45 -7.28
N GLY A 113 17.73 -0.16 -7.05
CA GLY A 113 17.22 0.59 -5.90
C GLY A 113 16.00 1.42 -6.28
N ALA A 114 14.96 1.40 -5.44
CA ALA A 114 13.78 2.24 -5.63
C ALA A 114 13.20 2.72 -4.30
N GLU A 115 12.63 3.93 -4.32
CA GLU A 115 11.89 4.49 -3.20
C GLU A 115 10.50 4.94 -3.65
N LEU A 116 9.52 4.79 -2.76
CA LEU A 116 8.14 5.21 -2.98
C LEU A 116 7.64 5.97 -1.75
N LEU A 117 7.23 7.22 -1.95
CA LEU A 117 6.57 8.02 -0.92
C LEU A 117 5.06 7.90 -1.08
N VAL A 118 4.37 7.43 -0.05
CA VAL A 118 2.91 7.34 0.02
C VAL A 118 2.39 8.36 1.01
N VAL A 119 1.50 9.24 0.57
CA VAL A 119 0.86 10.28 1.40
C VAL A 119 -0.54 9.82 1.81
N HIS A 120 -0.97 10.21 3.01
CA HIS A 120 -2.29 9.87 3.52
C HIS A 120 -3.42 10.36 2.60
N ALA A 121 -4.47 9.57 2.40
CA ALA A 121 -5.56 9.87 1.46
C ALA A 121 -6.35 11.13 1.83
N ASP A 122 -6.41 11.50 3.11
CA ASP A 122 -7.10 12.73 3.56
C ASP A 122 -6.57 14.00 2.90
N TYR A 123 -5.30 14.03 2.49
CA TYR A 123 -4.76 15.18 1.73
C TYR A 123 -5.42 15.33 0.35
N LEU A 124 -5.88 14.23 -0.27
CA LEU A 124 -6.69 14.29 -1.48
C LEU A 124 -8.11 14.78 -1.18
N PHE A 125 -8.75 14.25 -0.13
CA PHE A 125 -10.11 14.67 0.23
C PHE A 125 -10.18 16.14 0.66
N ALA A 126 -9.10 16.68 1.23
CA ALA A 126 -8.97 18.08 1.57
C ALA A 126 -9.01 19.03 0.35
N THR A 127 -8.83 18.53 -0.88
CA THR A 127 -8.93 19.36 -2.10
C THR A 127 -10.34 19.40 -2.68
N LEU A 128 -11.29 18.66 -2.09
CA LEU A 128 -12.68 18.60 -2.56
C LEU A 128 -13.56 19.62 -1.83
N THR A 129 -14.63 20.07 -2.47
CA THR A 129 -15.70 20.78 -1.76
C THR A 129 -16.45 19.81 -0.84
N GLN A 130 -17.14 20.36 0.17
CA GLN A 130 -17.96 19.56 1.06
C GLN A 130 -19.01 18.73 0.30
N GLU A 131 -19.69 19.33 -0.68
CA GLU A 131 -20.67 18.63 -1.52
C GLU A 131 -20.05 17.47 -2.31
N GLN A 132 -18.88 17.68 -2.92
CA GLN A 132 -18.17 16.62 -3.65
C GLN A 132 -17.78 15.44 -2.74
N LEU A 133 -17.31 15.75 -1.53
CA LEU A 133 -16.94 14.75 -0.54
C LEU A 133 -18.16 13.96 -0.05
N GLU A 134 -19.28 14.64 0.21
CA GLU A 134 -20.54 14.00 0.59
C GLU A 134 -21.07 13.07 -0.51
N GLN A 135 -21.07 13.52 -1.76
CA GLN A 135 -21.46 12.70 -2.91
C GLN A 135 -20.54 11.47 -3.08
N TYR A 136 -19.23 11.63 -2.86
CA TYR A 136 -18.28 10.52 -2.85
C TYR A 136 -18.60 9.51 -1.74
N ASN A 137 -18.83 9.99 -0.51
CA ASN A 137 -19.11 9.15 0.65
C ASN A 137 -20.38 8.31 0.48
N VAL A 138 -21.44 8.88 -0.09
CA VAL A 138 -22.67 8.14 -0.42
C VAL A 138 -22.38 6.98 -1.38
N LYS A 139 -21.60 7.24 -2.45
CA LYS A 139 -21.21 6.20 -3.43
C LYS A 139 -20.30 5.13 -2.80
N LEU A 140 -19.38 5.55 -1.94
CA LEU A 140 -18.47 4.65 -1.22
C LEU A 140 -19.25 3.72 -0.28
N GLN A 141 -20.16 4.26 0.53
CA GLN A 141 -20.97 3.47 1.47
C GLN A 141 -21.83 2.42 0.75
N GLN A 142 -22.48 2.81 -0.36
CA GLN A 142 -23.24 1.86 -1.18
C GLN A 142 -22.37 0.73 -1.75
N ARG A 143 -21.13 1.04 -2.13
CA ARG A 143 -20.17 0.04 -2.63
C ARG A 143 -19.68 -0.86 -1.51
N ASP A 144 -19.41 -0.32 -0.33
CA ASP A 144 -18.90 -1.06 0.82
C ASP A 144 -19.90 -2.11 1.30
N VAL A 145 -21.19 -1.76 1.37
CA VAL A 145 -22.28 -2.72 1.69
C VAL A 145 -22.32 -3.86 0.66
N LYS A 146 -22.25 -3.55 -0.64
CA LYS A 146 -22.26 -4.56 -1.70
C LYS A 146 -21.02 -5.45 -1.67
N ALA A 147 -19.84 -4.87 -1.48
CA ALA A 147 -18.58 -5.61 -1.39
C ALA A 147 -18.53 -6.51 -0.15
N SER A 148 -19.00 -6.02 0.99
CA SER A 148 -19.11 -6.79 2.23
C SER A 148 -20.06 -7.98 2.06
N ARG A 149 -21.21 -7.77 1.41
CA ARG A 149 -22.15 -8.86 1.10
C ARG A 149 -21.52 -9.90 0.19
N TYR A 150 -20.89 -9.48 -0.90
CA TYR A 150 -20.17 -10.36 -1.82
C TYR A 150 -19.08 -11.20 -1.12
N TRP A 151 -18.33 -10.57 -0.21
CA TRP A 151 -17.32 -11.26 0.58
C TRP A 151 -17.93 -12.30 1.54
N GLN A 152 -19.02 -11.96 2.22
CA GLN A 152 -19.73 -12.88 3.10
C GLN A 152 -20.30 -14.07 2.33
N ASP A 153 -20.96 -13.82 1.19
CA ASP A 153 -21.51 -14.85 0.31
C ASP A 153 -20.41 -15.78 -0.21
N THR A 154 -19.22 -15.25 -0.48
CA THR A 154 -18.03 -16.05 -0.79
C THR A 154 -17.61 -16.95 0.38
N LEU A 155 -17.51 -16.41 1.58
CA LEU A 155 -17.05 -17.15 2.77
C LEU A 155 -17.97 -18.29 3.16
N VAL A 156 -19.29 -18.13 2.98
CA VAL A 156 -20.29 -19.17 3.26
C VAL A 156 -20.48 -20.14 2.10
N GLY A 157 -19.74 -19.96 0.99
CA GLY A 157 -19.77 -20.85 -0.17
C GLY A 157 -20.96 -20.64 -1.11
N SER A 158 -21.66 -19.51 -1.05
CA SER A 158 -22.76 -19.20 -1.98
C SER A 158 -22.27 -18.97 -3.41
N HIS A 159 -21.04 -18.50 -3.61
CA HIS A 159 -20.36 -18.42 -4.91
C HIS A 159 -18.83 -18.37 -4.74
N PRO A 160 -18.02 -18.67 -5.77
CA PRO A 160 -16.57 -18.52 -5.67
C PRO A 160 -16.14 -17.05 -5.59
N PHE A 161 -14.98 -16.79 -4.97
CA PHE A 161 -14.40 -15.43 -4.90
C PHE A 161 -13.98 -14.93 -6.28
N VAL A 162 -13.42 -15.82 -7.09
CA VAL A 162 -12.95 -15.52 -8.44
C VAL A 162 -14.02 -15.97 -9.42
N GLN A 163 -14.61 -15.01 -10.13
CA GLN A 163 -15.58 -15.25 -11.19
C GLN A 163 -14.86 -15.20 -12.54
N VAL A 164 -14.60 -16.37 -13.12
CA VAL A 164 -13.92 -16.47 -14.41
C VAL A 164 -14.87 -16.02 -15.52
N LYS A 165 -14.47 -15.01 -16.29
CA LYS A 165 -15.24 -14.54 -17.45
C LYS A 165 -14.93 -15.41 -18.67
N SER A 166 -15.96 -15.84 -19.38
CA SER A 166 -15.84 -16.65 -20.60
C SER A 166 -15.69 -15.82 -21.88
N HIS A 167 -16.09 -14.54 -21.85
CA HIS A 167 -16.06 -13.63 -23.00
C HIS A 167 -15.75 -12.18 -22.60
N PRO A 168 -15.24 -11.35 -23.52
CA PRO A 168 -15.17 -9.91 -23.35
C PRO A 168 -16.58 -9.27 -23.29
N PRO A 169 -16.69 -8.00 -22.86
CA PRO A 169 -17.97 -7.28 -22.78
C PRO A 169 -18.55 -6.85 -24.14
N TYR A 170 -17.86 -7.12 -25.26
CA TYR A 170 -18.30 -6.82 -26.62
C TYR A 170 -18.38 -8.09 -27.46
N THR A 171 -19.26 -8.10 -28.45
CA THR A 171 -19.31 -9.17 -29.47
C THR A 171 -18.18 -9.03 -30.50
N ALA A 172 -17.89 -10.09 -31.25
CA ALA A 172 -16.90 -10.05 -32.33
C ALA A 172 -17.23 -8.98 -33.40
N ALA A 173 -18.51 -8.68 -33.64
CA ALA A 173 -18.92 -7.63 -34.56
C ALA A 173 -18.66 -6.22 -34.01
N GLN A 174 -18.70 -6.04 -32.68
CA GLN A 174 -18.47 -4.77 -32.00
C GLN A 174 -16.99 -4.52 -31.69
N GLU A 175 -16.13 -5.54 -31.76
CA GLU A 175 -14.73 -5.44 -31.33
C GLU A 175 -14.00 -4.22 -31.93
N LYS A 176 -14.06 -4.07 -33.26
CA LYS A 176 -13.38 -2.95 -33.95
C LYS A 176 -14.00 -1.60 -33.61
N SER A 177 -15.33 -1.51 -33.53
CA SER A 177 -15.98 -0.23 -33.22
C SER A 177 -15.70 0.21 -31.78
N VAL A 178 -15.67 -0.72 -30.83
CA VAL A 178 -15.32 -0.45 -29.43
C VAL A 178 -13.84 -0.05 -29.29
N TYR A 179 -12.91 -0.71 -29.99
CA TYR A 179 -11.49 -0.35 -29.92
C TYR A 179 -11.19 1.02 -30.52
N LEU A 180 -11.94 1.44 -31.54
CA LEU A 180 -11.70 2.68 -32.26
C LEU A 180 -12.47 3.88 -31.70
N ASP A 181 -13.42 3.67 -30.78
CA ASP A 181 -14.17 4.74 -30.13
C ASP A 181 -13.68 4.99 -28.69
N PRO A 182 -12.94 6.09 -28.42
CA PRO A 182 -12.47 6.42 -27.08
C PRO A 182 -13.62 6.79 -26.11
N LEU A 183 -14.82 7.07 -26.62
CA LEU A 183 -16.00 7.41 -25.85
C LEU A 183 -16.92 6.21 -25.57
N ALA A 184 -16.64 5.04 -26.15
CA ALA A 184 -17.42 3.84 -25.91
C ALA A 184 -17.42 3.45 -24.42
N ARG A 185 -18.60 3.16 -23.85
CA ARG A 185 -18.77 2.72 -22.45
C ARG A 185 -19.74 1.55 -22.37
N ALA A 186 -19.31 0.47 -21.73
CA ALA A 186 -20.20 -0.64 -21.40
C ALA A 186 -21.31 -0.19 -20.43
N LYS A 187 -22.52 -0.73 -20.60
CA LYS A 187 -23.66 -0.52 -19.73
C LYS A 187 -24.05 -1.83 -19.06
N TYR A 188 -24.59 -1.73 -17.84
CA TYR A 188 -25.08 -2.89 -17.12
C TYR A 188 -26.40 -3.36 -17.74
N ASP A 189 -26.40 -4.56 -18.30
CA ASP A 189 -27.58 -5.26 -18.79
C ASP A 189 -28.22 -6.04 -17.64
N LYS A 190 -29.42 -5.60 -17.22
CA LYS A 190 -30.16 -6.23 -16.12
C LYS A 190 -30.67 -7.63 -16.49
N VAL A 191 -30.83 -7.95 -17.77
CA VAL A 191 -31.36 -9.24 -18.23
C VAL A 191 -30.29 -10.31 -18.10
N SER A 192 -29.08 -10.04 -18.58
CA SER A 192 -27.97 -10.99 -18.44
C SER A 192 -27.22 -10.86 -17.12
N GLY A 193 -27.37 -9.76 -16.39
CA GLY A 193 -26.63 -9.48 -15.17
C GLY A 193 -25.17 -9.08 -15.40
N GLU A 194 -24.82 -8.61 -16.61
CA GLU A 194 -23.44 -8.35 -17.03
C GLU A 194 -23.28 -6.94 -17.63
N TYR A 195 -22.04 -6.45 -17.73
CA TYR A 195 -21.74 -5.23 -18.47
C TYR A 195 -21.45 -5.55 -19.94
N LYS A 196 -22.20 -4.92 -20.86
CA LYS A 196 -22.09 -5.12 -22.31
C LYS A 196 -21.98 -3.79 -23.06
N PHE A 197 -21.36 -3.81 -24.25
CA PHE A 197 -21.33 -2.68 -25.19
C PHE A 197 -22.54 -2.70 -26.13
#